data_AF-X0U5Z7-F1
#
_entry.id   AF-X0U5Z7-F1
#
_cell.length_a   1.000
_cell.length_b   1.000
_cell.length_c   1.000
_cell.angle_alpha   90.00
_cell.angle_beta   90.00
_cell.angle_gamma   90.00
#
_symmetry.space_group_name_H-M   'P 1'
#
loop_
_entity.id
_entity.type
_entity.pdbx_description
1 polymer ?
#
loop_
_entity_poly.entity_id
_entity_poly.type
_entity_poly.pdbx_seq_one_letter_code
_entity_poly.pdbx_strand_id
1 'polypeptide(L)'
;LLPYIAFSNKEFQSLHKFFKETTIYTTYKPFEKSVIYKGFKYDYGVGGIHGCIDSGVYESTDTHMILDIDVAAYYPALAIQNGFYPQHLGRTFVEVYKELFDTRMTAKHEGNKPVNSGLKLALNGVYGKSNDQYSLFYDPMYTMKVTVNGQLLLTMLAEGLVDHVGNIQVLQVNTDGITIKIPRANQDHVKFICEAWEEKTGMILEYGEYKKMIIRDVNNYLAQTTDGYVKPKGCFEIIPMQNGAVAYNKNWSMRVVPKAIHAHYLED
;
A
#
# COMPACT_ATOMS: atom_id res chain seq x y z
N LEU A 1 16.36 11.51 1.63
CA LEU A 1 16.05 10.09 1.32
C LEU A 1 16.79 9.21 2.31
N LEU A 2 16.27 8.02 2.59
CA LEU A 2 16.94 7.04 3.44
C LEU A 2 18.21 6.52 2.76
N PRO A 3 19.34 6.44 3.49
CA PRO A 3 20.64 6.17 2.88
C PRO A 3 20.78 4.74 2.33
N TYR A 4 19.99 3.80 2.87
CA TYR A 4 20.00 2.40 2.47
C TYR A 4 19.09 2.09 1.27
N ILE A 5 18.36 3.07 0.74
CA ILE A 5 17.58 2.90 -0.49
C ILE A 5 18.57 2.75 -1.65
N ALA A 6 18.50 1.63 -2.34
CA ALA A 6 19.35 1.30 -3.47
C ALA A 6 18.57 0.44 -4.47
N PHE A 7 18.95 0.53 -5.74
CA PHE A 7 18.32 -0.20 -6.84
C PHE A 7 19.37 -0.85 -7.71
N SER A 8 19.06 -2.01 -8.24
CA SER A 8 19.95 -2.79 -9.11
C SER A 8 19.84 -2.37 -10.57
N ASN A 9 18.65 -1.94 -11.01
CA ASN A 9 18.35 -1.64 -12.41
C ASN A 9 18.44 -0.14 -12.72
N LYS A 10 18.78 0.16 -13.98
CA LYS A 10 19.03 1.53 -14.44
C LYS A 10 17.78 2.42 -14.36
N GLU A 11 16.62 1.85 -14.59
CA GLU A 11 15.31 2.51 -14.56
C GLU A 11 15.03 3.08 -13.16
N PHE A 12 15.16 2.25 -12.13
CA PHE A 12 14.94 2.67 -10.74
C PHE A 12 16.13 3.45 -10.16
N GLN A 13 17.37 3.21 -10.62
CA GLN A 13 18.50 4.11 -10.32
C GLN A 13 18.26 5.53 -10.85
N SER A 14 17.68 5.65 -12.05
CA SER A 14 17.32 6.94 -12.65
C SER A 14 16.18 7.62 -11.88
N LEU A 15 15.18 6.85 -11.41
CA LEU A 15 14.16 7.34 -10.49
C LEU A 15 14.76 7.85 -9.17
N HIS A 16 15.68 7.09 -8.57
CA HIS A 16 16.35 7.48 -7.33
C HIS A 16 17.15 8.76 -7.51
N LYS A 17 17.88 8.88 -8.63
CA LYS A 17 18.60 10.11 -8.99
C LYS A 17 17.64 11.29 -9.15
N PHE A 18 16.52 11.10 -9.84
CA PHE A 18 15.48 12.13 -9.98
C PHE A 18 15.03 12.67 -8.61
N PHE A 19 14.69 11.80 -7.66
CA PHE A 19 14.30 12.25 -6.32
C PHE A 19 15.43 12.90 -5.52
N LYS A 20 16.69 12.51 -5.73
CA LYS A 20 17.85 13.17 -5.10
C LYS A 20 18.07 14.59 -5.62
N GLU A 21 17.79 14.83 -6.89
CA GLU A 21 18.01 16.11 -7.57
C GLU A 21 16.78 17.03 -7.53
N THR A 22 15.61 16.52 -7.13
CA THR A 22 14.37 17.27 -7.07
C THR A 22 14.27 18.11 -5.79
N THR A 23 14.08 19.42 -5.95
CA THR A 23 13.72 20.32 -4.85
C THR A 23 12.21 20.54 -4.82
N ILE A 24 11.59 20.28 -3.67
CA ILE A 24 10.13 20.37 -3.49
C ILE A 24 9.80 21.66 -2.72
N TYR A 25 8.99 22.53 -3.33
CA TYR A 25 8.56 23.81 -2.74
C TYR A 25 7.11 23.83 -2.25
N THR A 26 6.30 22.85 -2.68
CA THR A 26 4.88 22.74 -2.37
C THR A 26 4.49 21.28 -2.27
N THR A 27 3.43 20.95 -1.53
CA THR A 27 2.85 19.59 -1.51
C THR A 27 1.72 19.43 -2.53
N TYR A 28 1.33 20.50 -3.22
CA TYR A 28 0.37 20.41 -4.33
C TYR A 28 1.10 20.07 -5.63
N LYS A 29 0.94 18.83 -6.10
CA LYS A 29 1.58 18.29 -7.32
C LYS A 29 3.11 18.62 -7.39
N PRO A 30 3.90 18.24 -6.37
CA PRO A 30 5.33 18.50 -6.27
C PRO A 30 6.14 17.83 -7.38
N PHE A 31 5.68 16.68 -7.85
CA PHE A 31 6.28 15.89 -8.90
C PHE A 31 5.22 14.92 -9.47
N GLU A 32 5.47 14.49 -10.69
CA GLU A 32 4.79 13.38 -11.33
C GLU A 32 5.85 12.64 -12.15
N LYS A 33 6.00 11.34 -11.90
CA LYS A 33 7.01 10.52 -12.58
C LYS A 33 6.44 9.13 -12.82
N SER A 34 6.75 8.57 -13.98
CA SER A 34 6.45 7.18 -14.29
C SER A 34 7.72 6.42 -14.65
N VAL A 35 7.77 5.15 -14.28
CA VAL A 35 8.81 4.20 -14.67
C VAL A 35 8.12 2.96 -15.23
N ILE A 36 8.52 2.52 -16.41
CA ILE A 36 8.09 1.24 -16.96
C ILE A 36 9.23 0.26 -16.71
N TYR A 37 8.95 -0.83 -16.02
CA TYR A 37 9.94 -1.87 -15.76
C TYR A 37 9.28 -3.25 -15.95
N LYS A 38 9.92 -4.09 -16.78
CA LYS A 38 9.43 -5.43 -17.15
C LYS A 38 7.94 -5.49 -17.52
N GLY A 39 7.50 -4.51 -18.31
CA GLY A 39 6.13 -4.45 -18.83
C GLY A 39 5.08 -3.88 -17.86
N PHE A 40 5.47 -3.51 -16.64
CA PHE A 40 4.57 -2.86 -15.67
C PHE A 40 4.94 -1.39 -15.47
N LYS A 41 3.93 -0.51 -15.41
CA LYS A 41 4.10 0.93 -15.21
C LYS A 41 3.89 1.29 -13.73
N TYR A 42 4.90 1.90 -13.14
CA TYR A 42 4.89 2.44 -11.79
C TYR A 42 4.79 3.96 -11.87
N ASP A 43 3.73 4.51 -11.29
CA ASP A 43 3.42 5.94 -11.23
C ASP A 43 3.70 6.46 -9.82
N TYR A 44 4.42 7.59 -9.74
CA TYR A 44 4.90 8.19 -8.50
C TYR A 44 4.30 9.59 -8.32
N GLY A 45 3.75 9.86 -7.14
CA GLY A 45 3.13 11.14 -6.80
C GLY A 45 2.98 11.37 -5.30
N VAL A 46 2.18 12.39 -4.93
CA VAL A 46 1.90 12.73 -3.51
C VAL A 46 1.09 11.64 -2.80
N GLY A 47 0.26 10.92 -3.54
CA GLY A 47 -0.57 9.85 -3.00
C GLY A 47 0.19 8.56 -2.69
N GLY A 48 1.49 8.49 -3.01
CA GLY A 48 2.23 7.24 -3.03
C GLY A 48 2.32 6.64 -4.43
N ILE A 49 2.88 5.43 -4.47
CA ILE A 49 3.17 4.70 -5.70
C ILE A 49 1.88 4.03 -6.15
N HIS A 50 1.62 4.05 -7.45
CA HIS A 50 0.49 3.38 -8.04
C HIS A 50 0.92 2.62 -9.29
N GLY A 51 0.23 1.55 -9.60
CA GLY A 51 0.38 0.82 -10.82
C GLY A 51 -0.73 -0.20 -10.92
N CYS A 52 -1.20 -0.45 -12.14
CA CYS A 52 -2.23 -1.43 -12.40
C CYS A 52 -1.97 -2.06 -13.75
N ILE A 53 -2.13 -3.38 -13.81
CA ILE A 53 -2.25 -4.11 -15.06
C ILE A 53 -3.52 -3.68 -15.81
N ASP A 54 -3.63 -4.08 -17.06
CA ASP A 54 -4.83 -3.90 -17.87
C ASP A 54 -6.09 -4.42 -17.17
N SER A 55 -7.23 -3.86 -17.53
CA SER A 55 -8.51 -4.31 -16.97
C SER A 55 -8.81 -5.75 -17.38
N GLY A 56 -9.36 -6.53 -16.46
CA GLY A 56 -9.62 -7.94 -16.72
C GLY A 56 -9.99 -8.74 -15.48
N VAL A 57 -10.18 -10.04 -15.69
CA VAL A 57 -10.42 -11.03 -14.65
C VAL A 57 -9.16 -11.88 -14.50
N TYR A 58 -8.60 -11.90 -13.29
CA TYR A 58 -7.41 -12.63 -12.93
C TYR A 58 -7.76 -13.66 -11.87
N GLU A 59 -7.55 -14.94 -12.17
CA GLU A 59 -7.88 -16.05 -11.26
C GLU A 59 -6.63 -16.80 -10.82
N SER A 60 -6.63 -17.27 -9.57
CA SER A 60 -5.72 -18.32 -9.14
C SER A 60 -6.14 -19.65 -9.76
N THR A 61 -5.18 -20.55 -9.93
CA THR A 61 -5.36 -21.88 -10.51
C THR A 61 -4.60 -22.91 -9.68
N ASP A 62 -4.58 -24.16 -10.13
CA ASP A 62 -3.76 -25.21 -9.52
C ASP A 62 -2.25 -24.90 -9.63
N THR A 63 -1.84 -24.13 -10.63
CA THR A 63 -0.43 -23.81 -10.88
C THR A 63 -0.03 -22.41 -10.42
N HIS A 64 -0.97 -21.46 -10.33
CA HIS A 64 -0.70 -20.07 -9.99
C HIS A 64 -1.55 -19.58 -8.82
N MET A 65 -0.98 -18.71 -7.99
CA MET A 65 -1.69 -18.02 -6.90
C MET A 65 -1.64 -16.52 -7.11
N ILE A 66 -2.62 -15.81 -6.52
CA ILE A 66 -2.62 -14.35 -6.43
C ILE A 66 -2.34 -13.99 -4.98
N LEU A 67 -1.22 -13.31 -4.75
CA LEU A 67 -0.74 -12.92 -3.44
C LEU A 67 -0.77 -11.40 -3.32
N ASP A 68 -1.42 -10.91 -2.27
CA ASP A 68 -1.45 -9.52 -1.83
C ASP A 68 -0.44 -9.35 -0.71
N ILE A 69 0.49 -8.42 -0.87
CA ILE A 69 1.57 -8.16 0.08
C ILE A 69 1.47 -6.71 0.51
N ASP A 70 0.92 -6.45 1.69
CA ASP A 70 0.71 -5.12 2.27
C ASP A 70 1.67 -4.87 3.43
N VAL A 71 2.12 -3.64 3.64
CA VAL A 71 2.92 -3.28 4.82
C VAL A 71 2.01 -2.89 5.99
N ALA A 72 2.20 -3.53 7.15
CA ALA A 72 1.42 -3.27 8.35
C ALA A 72 1.58 -1.82 8.84
N ALA A 73 0.51 -1.02 8.74
CA ALA A 73 0.50 0.39 9.13
C ALA A 73 1.63 1.20 8.47
N TYR A 74 1.72 1.13 7.15
CA TYR A 74 2.92 1.47 6.42
C TYR A 74 3.60 2.80 6.80
N TYR A 75 2.91 3.93 6.64
CA TYR A 75 3.47 5.25 6.94
C TYR A 75 3.81 5.45 8.43
N PRO A 76 2.95 5.07 9.39
CA PRO A 76 3.34 5.00 10.78
C PRO A 76 4.62 4.17 11.03
N ALA A 77 4.69 2.94 10.52
CA ALA A 77 5.83 2.06 10.70
C ALA A 77 7.11 2.65 10.11
N LEU A 78 7.04 3.20 8.89
CA LEU A 78 8.15 3.90 8.23
C LEU A 78 8.69 5.05 9.07
N ALA A 79 7.79 5.88 9.60
CA ALA A 79 8.17 7.01 10.44
C ALA A 79 8.83 6.56 11.75
N ILE A 80 8.30 5.53 12.40
CA ILE A 80 8.83 4.97 13.64
C ILE A 80 10.24 4.40 13.41
N GLN A 81 10.39 3.50 12.42
CA GLN A 81 11.66 2.80 12.16
C GLN A 81 12.80 3.74 11.80
N ASN A 82 12.49 4.91 11.23
CA ASN A 82 13.50 5.86 10.76
C ASN A 82 13.55 7.15 11.57
N GLY A 83 12.82 7.23 12.68
CA GLY A 83 12.80 8.38 13.58
C GLY A 83 12.31 9.66 12.89
N PHE A 84 11.34 9.56 11.99
CA PHE A 84 10.72 10.72 11.37
C PHE A 84 9.65 11.30 12.28
N TYR A 85 9.71 12.62 12.46
CA TYR A 85 8.76 13.38 13.27
C TYR A 85 8.52 14.77 12.66
N PRO A 86 7.34 15.37 12.91
CA PRO A 86 7.11 16.78 12.66
C PRO A 86 8.08 17.64 13.50
N GLN A 87 8.81 18.56 12.88
CA GLN A 87 9.93 19.27 13.49
C GLN A 87 9.54 20.01 14.77
N HIS A 88 8.35 20.59 14.82
CA HIS A 88 7.82 21.34 15.96
C HIS A 88 7.38 20.45 17.13
N LEU A 89 7.16 19.15 16.92
CA LEU A 89 6.76 18.20 17.97
C LEU A 89 7.97 17.49 18.61
N GLY A 90 9.13 17.54 17.96
CA GLY A 90 10.36 16.96 18.48
C GLY A 90 10.35 15.42 18.54
N ARG A 91 11.42 14.84 19.11
CA ARG A 91 11.67 13.39 19.08
C ARG A 91 10.70 12.56 19.89
N THR A 92 10.12 13.12 20.96
CA THR A 92 9.10 12.46 21.79
C THR A 92 7.88 12.02 20.96
N PHE A 93 7.63 12.67 19.82
CA PHE A 93 6.64 12.20 18.85
C PHE A 93 6.84 10.73 18.48
N VAL A 94 8.07 10.31 18.18
CA VAL A 94 8.38 8.94 17.72
C VAL A 94 8.10 7.92 18.83
N GLU A 95 8.41 8.26 20.08
CA GLU A 95 8.17 7.42 21.25
C GLU A 95 6.67 7.18 21.46
N VAL A 96 5.87 8.24 21.48
CA VAL A 96 4.41 8.15 21.59
C VAL A 96 3.81 7.41 20.40
N TYR A 97 4.31 7.69 19.19
CA TYR A 97 3.80 7.05 17.98
C TYR A 97 4.07 5.55 17.97
N LYS A 98 5.25 5.13 18.48
CA LYS A 98 5.60 3.73 18.70
C LYS A 98 4.70 3.08 19.76
N GLU A 99 4.45 3.74 20.89
CA GLU A 99 3.56 3.22 21.93
C GLU A 99 2.14 2.95 21.38
N LEU A 100 1.59 3.89 20.59
CA LEU A 100 0.28 3.73 19.95
C LEU A 100 0.28 2.59 18.91
N PHE A 101 1.38 2.44 18.16
CA PHE A 101 1.55 1.34 17.21
C PHE A 101 1.60 -0.02 17.92
N ASP A 102 2.44 -0.15 18.96
CA ASP A 102 2.60 -1.39 19.73
C ASP A 102 1.28 -1.78 20.41
N THR A 103 0.59 -0.81 21.01
CA THR A 103 -0.74 -1.01 21.62
C THR A 103 -1.76 -1.49 20.60
N ARG A 104 -1.72 -0.95 19.36
CA ARG A 104 -2.59 -1.40 18.28
C ARG A 104 -2.29 -2.84 17.87
N MET A 105 -1.02 -3.22 17.78
CA MET A 105 -0.63 -4.59 17.43
C MET A 105 -1.11 -5.58 18.49
N THR A 106 -0.93 -5.26 19.77
CA THR A 106 -1.49 -6.06 20.89
C THR A 106 -3.00 -6.18 20.78
N ALA A 107 -3.72 -5.08 20.59
CA ALA A 107 -5.18 -5.10 20.43
C ALA A 107 -5.63 -5.92 19.21
N LYS A 108 -4.85 -5.94 18.12
CA LYS A 108 -5.12 -6.79 16.94
C LYS A 108 -4.96 -8.26 17.30
N HIS A 109 -3.90 -8.65 18.01
CA HIS A 109 -3.65 -10.03 18.45
C HIS A 109 -4.71 -10.53 19.44
N GLU A 110 -5.16 -9.68 20.37
CA GLU A 110 -6.20 -10.00 21.35
C GLU A 110 -7.63 -9.99 20.77
N GLY A 111 -7.79 -9.59 19.50
CA GLY A 111 -9.10 -9.48 18.86
C GLY A 111 -9.94 -8.30 19.36
N ASN A 112 -9.33 -7.32 20.04
CA ASN A 112 -9.98 -6.08 20.50
C ASN A 112 -10.23 -5.11 19.33
N LYS A 113 -11.30 -5.39 18.57
CA LYS A 113 -11.67 -4.65 17.35
C LYS A 113 -11.88 -3.14 17.56
N PRO A 114 -12.54 -2.66 18.64
CA PRO A 114 -12.70 -1.22 18.88
C PRO A 114 -11.37 -0.49 19.07
N VAL A 115 -10.48 -1.01 19.91
CA VAL A 115 -9.18 -0.38 20.20
C VAL A 115 -8.29 -0.40 18.96
N ASN A 116 -8.19 -1.54 18.27
CA ASN A 116 -7.43 -1.63 17.01
C ASN A 116 -7.93 -0.62 15.96
N SER A 117 -9.25 -0.48 15.79
CA SER A 117 -9.82 0.44 14.80
C SER A 117 -9.59 1.91 15.18
N GLY A 118 -9.75 2.26 16.47
CA GLY A 118 -9.49 3.61 16.96
C GLY A 118 -8.02 4.01 16.79
N LEU A 119 -7.10 3.13 17.19
CA LEU A 119 -5.66 3.38 17.05
C LEU A 119 -5.23 3.41 15.58
N LYS A 120 -5.84 2.62 14.70
CA LYS A 120 -5.60 2.72 13.25
C LYS A 120 -5.91 4.13 12.73
N LEU A 121 -7.01 4.73 13.18
CA LEU A 121 -7.39 6.09 12.80
C LEU A 121 -6.46 7.14 13.40
N ALA A 122 -6.08 6.98 14.67
CA ALA A 122 -5.13 7.89 15.31
C ALA A 122 -3.79 7.91 14.55
N LEU A 123 -3.25 6.72 14.24
CA LEU A 123 -1.98 6.59 13.53
C LEU A 123 -2.04 7.19 12.12
N ASN A 124 -2.97 6.71 11.28
CA ASN A 124 -3.06 7.19 9.90
C ASN A 124 -3.52 8.66 9.80
N GLY A 125 -4.30 9.12 10.79
CA GLY A 125 -4.80 10.48 10.87
C GLY A 125 -3.68 11.49 11.03
N VAL A 126 -2.65 11.18 11.84
CA VAL A 126 -1.49 12.08 12.03
C VAL A 126 -0.75 12.32 10.71
N TYR A 127 -0.48 11.27 9.92
CA TYR A 127 0.11 11.45 8.59
C TYR A 127 -0.78 12.28 7.66
N GLY A 128 -2.09 12.02 7.60
CA GLY A 128 -2.97 12.80 6.75
C GLY A 128 -3.02 14.29 7.17
N LYS A 129 -2.94 14.53 8.48
CA LYS A 129 -3.02 15.85 9.08
C LYS A 129 -1.70 16.62 9.03
N SER A 130 -0.57 15.96 8.80
CA SER A 130 0.69 16.69 8.60
C SER A 130 0.75 17.47 7.29
N ASN A 131 -0.18 17.23 6.36
CA ASN A 131 -0.33 18.03 5.14
C ASN A 131 -1.51 19.02 5.19
N ASP A 132 -2.20 19.13 6.33
CA ASP A 132 -3.33 20.05 6.52
C ASP A 132 -2.86 21.29 7.27
N GLN A 133 -2.83 22.44 6.60
CA GLN A 133 -2.33 23.71 7.15
C GLN A 133 -3.06 24.19 8.42
N TYR A 134 -4.26 23.67 8.69
CA TYR A 134 -5.03 24.00 9.89
C TYR A 134 -4.84 23.00 11.02
N SER A 135 -4.03 21.96 10.82
CA SER A 135 -3.76 20.95 11.84
C SER A 135 -2.60 21.33 12.73
N LEU A 136 -2.70 20.97 14.02
CA LEU A 136 -1.56 21.00 14.94
C LEU A 136 -0.41 20.07 14.53
N PHE A 137 -0.67 19.08 13.67
CA PHE A 137 0.34 18.16 13.15
C PHE A 137 1.02 18.68 11.87
N TYR A 138 0.63 19.86 11.36
CA TYR A 138 1.09 20.37 10.08
C TYR A 138 2.62 20.46 9.99
N ASP A 139 3.19 19.62 9.13
CA ASP A 139 4.58 19.62 8.73
C ASP A 139 4.68 18.98 7.32
N PRO A 140 4.70 19.81 6.26
CA PRO A 140 4.87 19.35 4.89
C PRO A 140 6.16 18.59 4.64
N MET A 141 7.24 18.91 5.35
CA MET A 141 8.52 18.23 5.23
C MET A 141 8.43 16.81 5.77
N TYR A 142 7.80 16.61 6.92
CA TYR A 142 7.48 15.28 7.46
C TYR A 142 6.64 14.48 6.46
N THR A 143 5.57 15.09 5.93
CA THR A 143 4.71 14.47 4.90
C THR A 143 5.55 13.97 3.73
N MET A 144 6.32 14.85 3.08
CA MET A 144 7.11 14.48 1.91
C MET A 144 8.22 13.48 2.21
N LYS A 145 8.85 13.55 3.39
CA LYS A 145 9.82 12.55 3.83
C LYS A 145 9.19 11.16 3.89
N VAL A 146 8.01 11.03 4.48
CA VAL A 146 7.31 9.75 4.57
C VAL A 146 6.87 9.27 3.18
N THR A 147 6.20 10.13 2.41
CA THR A 147 5.65 9.79 1.09
C THR A 147 6.73 9.38 0.09
N VAL A 148 7.84 10.13 -0.03
CA VAL A 148 8.88 9.85 -1.03
C VAL A 148 9.66 8.59 -0.65
N ASN A 149 10.04 8.44 0.62
CA ASN A 149 10.76 7.24 1.04
C ASN A 149 9.87 6.00 0.95
N GLY A 150 8.58 6.09 1.30
CA GLY A 150 7.66 4.95 1.18
C GLY A 150 7.58 4.43 -0.26
N GLN A 151 7.37 5.32 -1.22
CA GLN A 151 7.32 4.92 -2.63
C GLN A 151 8.59 4.21 -3.11
N LEU A 152 9.75 4.70 -2.70
CA LEU A 152 11.04 4.10 -3.05
C LEU A 152 11.26 2.75 -2.36
N LEU A 153 10.81 2.58 -1.11
CA LEU A 153 10.90 1.33 -0.39
C LEU A 153 9.99 0.24 -0.99
N LEU A 154 8.76 0.58 -1.37
CA LEU A 154 7.91 -0.35 -2.13
C LEU A 154 8.47 -0.64 -3.52
N THR A 155 9.16 0.32 -4.14
CA THR A 155 9.88 0.08 -5.40
C THR A 155 11.01 -0.93 -5.19
N MET A 156 11.72 -0.91 -4.05
CA MET A 156 12.76 -1.91 -3.75
C MET A 156 12.15 -3.31 -3.61
N LEU A 157 10.99 -3.42 -2.96
CA LEU A 157 10.27 -4.70 -2.87
C LEU A 157 9.83 -5.19 -4.25
N ALA A 158 9.24 -4.31 -5.06
CA ALA A 158 8.80 -4.62 -6.41
C ALA A 158 9.97 -5.03 -7.32
N GLU A 159 11.09 -4.30 -7.30
CA GLU A 159 12.30 -4.65 -8.06
C GLU A 159 12.79 -6.06 -7.65
N GLY A 160 12.93 -6.33 -6.35
CA GLY A 160 13.38 -7.64 -5.87
C GLY A 160 12.46 -8.79 -6.31
N LEU A 161 11.13 -8.60 -6.19
CA LEU A 161 10.15 -9.60 -6.60
C LEU A 161 10.21 -9.86 -8.11
N VAL A 162 10.19 -8.80 -8.93
CA VAL A 162 10.13 -8.93 -10.39
C VAL A 162 11.47 -9.40 -10.98
N ASP A 163 12.58 -9.25 -10.26
CA ASP A 163 13.91 -9.71 -10.66
C ASP A 163 14.19 -11.17 -10.36
N HIS A 164 13.71 -11.65 -9.22
CA HIS A 164 14.12 -12.95 -8.71
C HIS A 164 13.00 -14.00 -8.78
N VAL A 165 11.74 -13.59 -8.97
CA VAL A 165 10.62 -14.52 -9.09
C VAL A 165 10.28 -14.78 -10.56
N GLY A 166 10.53 -16.01 -11.03
CA GLY A 166 10.19 -16.40 -12.39
C GLY A 166 8.67 -16.39 -12.66
N ASN A 167 8.27 -16.01 -13.87
CA ASN A 167 6.86 -15.97 -14.32
C ASN A 167 5.93 -15.16 -13.40
N ILE A 168 6.46 -14.13 -12.76
CA ILE A 168 5.68 -13.16 -11.99
C ILE A 168 4.91 -12.22 -12.91
N GLN A 169 3.66 -11.96 -12.55
CA GLN A 169 2.83 -10.92 -13.14
C GLN A 169 2.38 -9.97 -12.03
N VAL A 170 2.87 -8.74 -12.05
CA VAL A 170 2.40 -7.70 -11.13
C VAL A 170 1.00 -7.27 -11.57
N LEU A 171 0.02 -7.40 -10.68
CA LEU A 171 -1.36 -6.99 -10.95
C LEU A 171 -1.57 -5.55 -10.52
N GLN A 172 -1.17 -5.20 -9.30
CA GLN A 172 -1.36 -3.87 -8.74
C GLN A 172 -0.19 -3.49 -7.83
N VAL A 173 0.10 -2.20 -7.79
CA VAL A 173 0.91 -1.57 -6.75
C VAL A 173 0.14 -0.36 -6.27
N ASN A 174 0.06 -0.17 -4.97
CA ASN A 174 -0.61 0.97 -4.36
C ASN A 174 0.29 1.58 -3.27
N THR A 175 -0.25 2.52 -2.50
CA THR A 175 0.48 3.28 -1.49
C THR A 175 1.22 2.41 -0.46
N ASP A 176 0.69 1.24 -0.12
CA ASP A 176 1.13 0.41 1.00
C ASP A 176 1.41 -1.06 0.66
N GLY A 177 1.29 -1.47 -0.60
CA GLY A 177 1.45 -2.87 -0.97
C GLY A 177 1.58 -3.15 -2.46
N ILE A 178 1.78 -4.43 -2.75
CA ILE A 178 1.90 -5.01 -4.09
C ILE A 178 1.11 -6.30 -4.19
N THR A 179 0.31 -6.42 -5.24
CA THR A 179 -0.44 -7.65 -5.56
C THR A 179 0.17 -8.31 -6.79
N ILE A 180 0.54 -9.58 -6.66
CA ILE A 180 1.24 -10.34 -7.69
C ILE A 180 0.54 -11.66 -7.99
N LYS A 181 0.62 -12.11 -9.23
CA LYS A 181 0.28 -13.48 -9.64
C LYS A 181 1.57 -14.23 -9.95
N ILE A 182 1.76 -15.38 -9.29
CA ILE A 182 3.00 -16.17 -9.39
C ILE A 182 2.68 -17.66 -9.49
N PRO A 183 3.59 -18.49 -10.06
CA PRO A 183 3.52 -19.93 -9.88
C PRO A 183 3.58 -20.29 -8.39
N ARG A 184 2.75 -21.23 -7.94
CA ARG A 184 2.73 -21.67 -6.53
C ARG A 184 4.08 -22.18 -6.05
N ALA A 185 4.86 -22.80 -6.93
CA ALA A 185 6.22 -23.26 -6.65
C ALA A 185 7.20 -22.14 -6.23
N ASN A 186 6.88 -20.87 -6.53
CA ASN A 186 7.73 -19.73 -6.21
C ASN A 186 7.35 -19.03 -4.88
N GLN A 187 6.37 -19.54 -4.14
CA GLN A 187 5.91 -18.93 -2.89
C GLN A 187 7.04 -18.76 -1.87
N ASP A 188 7.89 -19.78 -1.69
CA ASP A 188 9.02 -19.71 -0.76
C ASP A 188 10.06 -18.67 -1.19
N HIS A 189 10.24 -18.48 -2.49
CA HIS A 189 11.16 -17.47 -3.02
C HIS A 189 10.62 -16.05 -2.79
N VAL A 190 9.33 -15.83 -2.99
CA VAL A 190 8.67 -14.57 -2.62
C VAL A 190 8.86 -14.29 -1.14
N LYS A 191 8.59 -15.28 -0.28
CA LYS A 191 8.75 -15.15 1.16
C LYS A 191 10.18 -14.76 1.54
N PHE A 192 11.19 -15.40 0.96
CA PHE A 192 12.60 -15.04 1.21
C PHE A 192 12.92 -13.57 0.86
N ILE A 193 12.43 -13.09 -0.28
CA ILE A 193 12.63 -11.68 -0.70
C ILE A 193 11.91 -10.72 0.26
N CYS A 194 10.69 -11.06 0.64
CA CYS A 194 9.91 -10.29 1.60
C CYS A 194 10.59 -10.23 2.98
N GLU A 195 11.06 -11.36 3.52
CA GLU A 195 11.79 -11.42 4.79
C GLU A 195 13.07 -10.57 4.76
N ALA A 196 13.84 -10.62 3.66
CA ALA A 196 15.01 -9.77 3.49
C ALA A 196 14.67 -8.28 3.43
N TRP A 197 13.50 -7.94 2.88
CA TRP A 197 12.98 -6.56 2.87
C TRP A 197 12.51 -6.11 4.26
N GLU A 198 11.83 -6.99 5.01
CA GLU A 198 11.42 -6.74 6.40
C GLU A 198 12.65 -6.54 7.29
N GLU A 199 13.67 -7.39 7.20
CA GLU A 199 14.91 -7.26 7.95
C GLU A 199 15.61 -5.92 7.66
N LYS A 200 15.67 -5.54 6.37
CA LYS A 200 16.31 -4.29 5.95
C LYS A 200 15.57 -3.04 6.44
N THR A 201 14.25 -3.09 6.50
CA THR A 201 13.41 -1.91 6.78
C THR A 201 12.90 -1.82 8.21
N GLY A 202 12.92 -2.94 8.95
CA GLY A 202 12.28 -3.08 10.25
C GLY A 202 10.74 -3.03 10.20
N MET A 203 10.14 -3.06 9.02
CA MET A 203 8.68 -3.06 8.84
C MET A 203 8.17 -4.48 8.62
N ILE A 204 6.88 -4.70 8.88
CA ILE A 204 6.23 -6.02 8.82
C ILE A 204 5.29 -6.07 7.61
N LEU A 205 5.35 -7.15 6.86
CA LEU A 205 4.48 -7.48 5.74
C LEU A 205 3.32 -8.37 6.20
N GLU A 206 2.14 -8.07 5.69
CA GLU A 206 0.91 -8.86 5.83
C GLU A 206 0.55 -9.47 4.47
N TYR A 207 0.13 -10.73 4.50
CA TYR A 207 -0.13 -11.50 3.29
C TYR A 207 -1.62 -11.81 3.18
N GLY A 208 -2.17 -11.64 1.99
CA GLY A 208 -3.50 -12.12 1.60
C GLY A 208 -3.42 -13.00 0.36
N GLU A 209 -4.25 -14.04 0.28
CA GLU A 209 -4.40 -14.84 -0.95
C GLU A 209 -5.78 -14.59 -1.56
N TYR A 210 -5.80 -14.29 -2.85
CA TYR A 210 -7.01 -14.10 -3.62
C TYR A 210 -7.26 -15.28 -4.56
N LYS A 211 -8.51 -15.75 -4.60
CA LYS A 211 -9.01 -16.69 -5.60
C LYS A 211 -9.20 -16.01 -6.95
N LYS A 212 -9.72 -14.78 -6.92
CA LYS A 212 -10.11 -14.02 -8.11
C LYS A 212 -9.99 -12.53 -7.86
N MET A 213 -9.48 -11.80 -8.85
CA MET A 213 -9.51 -10.34 -8.91
C MET A 213 -10.16 -9.88 -10.21
N ILE A 214 -11.18 -9.03 -10.11
CA ILE A 214 -11.78 -8.33 -11.26
C ILE A 214 -11.30 -6.88 -11.18
N ILE A 215 -10.47 -6.47 -12.13
CA ILE A 215 -9.74 -5.20 -12.09
C ILE A 215 -10.24 -4.30 -13.21
N ARG A 216 -10.60 -3.06 -12.86
CA ARG A 216 -10.78 -1.97 -13.83
C ARG A 216 -9.57 -1.04 -13.82
N ASP A 217 -9.14 -0.64 -12.63
CA ASP A 217 -7.96 0.18 -12.36
C ASP A 217 -7.53 0.03 -10.89
N VAL A 218 -6.45 0.71 -10.48
CA VAL A 218 -5.85 0.60 -9.14
C VAL A 218 -6.83 0.89 -7.99
N ASN A 219 -7.84 1.74 -8.20
CA ASN A 219 -8.81 2.13 -7.19
C ASN A 219 -10.16 1.43 -7.33
N ASN A 220 -10.35 0.66 -8.40
CA ASN A 220 -11.63 0.04 -8.76
C ASN A 220 -11.41 -1.44 -9.09
N TYR A 221 -11.66 -2.30 -8.12
CA TYR A 221 -11.58 -3.75 -8.28
C TYR A 221 -12.47 -4.53 -7.30
N LEU A 222 -12.71 -5.80 -7.60
CA LEU A 222 -13.20 -6.84 -6.67
C LEU A 222 -12.07 -7.81 -6.41
N ALA A 223 -11.79 -8.12 -5.15
CA ALA A 223 -10.90 -9.21 -4.78
C ALA A 223 -11.66 -10.23 -3.94
N GLN A 224 -11.72 -11.48 -4.40
CA GLN A 224 -12.30 -12.59 -3.67
C GLN A 224 -11.18 -13.37 -2.99
N THR A 225 -11.22 -13.46 -1.66
CA THR A 225 -10.29 -14.27 -0.86
C THR A 225 -10.59 -15.76 -0.99
N THR A 226 -9.65 -16.60 -0.58
CA THR A 226 -9.78 -18.06 -0.65
C THR A 226 -10.90 -18.64 0.23
N ASP A 227 -11.30 -17.93 1.29
CA ASP A 227 -12.45 -18.25 2.15
C ASP A 227 -13.81 -17.77 1.59
N GLY A 228 -13.81 -17.14 0.41
CA GLY A 228 -15.01 -16.67 -0.28
C GLY A 228 -15.45 -15.25 0.09
N TYR A 229 -14.79 -14.57 1.03
CA TYR A 229 -15.06 -13.16 1.30
C TYR A 229 -14.70 -12.29 0.09
N VAL A 230 -15.54 -11.28 -0.19
CA VAL A 230 -15.36 -10.38 -1.33
C VAL A 230 -15.06 -8.98 -0.81
N LYS A 231 -13.92 -8.44 -1.23
CA LYS A 231 -13.43 -7.09 -0.91
C LYS A 231 -13.66 -6.18 -2.12
N PRO A 232 -14.80 -5.46 -2.19
CA PRO A 232 -15.02 -4.46 -3.22
C PRO A 232 -14.26 -3.16 -2.94
N LYS A 233 -13.79 -2.50 -4.00
CA LYS A 233 -13.15 -1.19 -3.96
C LYS A 233 -13.71 -0.25 -5.04
N GLY A 234 -13.84 1.02 -4.67
CA GLY A 234 -14.28 2.08 -5.58
C GLY A 234 -15.68 1.81 -6.14
N CYS A 235 -15.80 1.81 -7.47
CA CYS A 235 -17.08 1.63 -8.16
C CYS A 235 -17.73 0.26 -7.96
N PHE A 236 -17.02 -0.69 -7.36
CA PHE A 236 -17.54 -2.03 -7.04
C PHE A 236 -18.17 -2.13 -5.64
N GLU A 237 -18.06 -1.11 -4.78
CA GLU A 237 -18.71 -1.12 -3.46
C GLU A 237 -20.25 -1.16 -3.62
N ILE A 238 -20.94 -2.15 -3.00
CA ILE A 238 -22.43 -2.23 -2.99
C ILE A 238 -23.03 -1.54 -1.76
N ILE A 239 -22.37 -1.68 -0.60
CA ILE A 239 -22.64 -0.91 0.61
C ILE A 239 -21.29 -0.29 1.00
N PRO A 240 -21.12 1.05 1.00
CA PRO A 240 -19.85 1.62 1.34
C PRO A 240 -19.63 1.41 2.83
N MET A 241 -18.53 0.75 3.20
CA MET A 241 -18.16 0.53 4.59
C MET A 241 -16.94 1.37 4.93
N GLN A 242 -16.89 1.86 6.17
CA GLN A 242 -15.73 2.55 6.73
C GLN A 242 -15.67 2.23 8.23
N ASN A 243 -14.52 1.72 8.69
CA ASN A 243 -14.26 1.38 10.09
C ASN A 243 -15.30 0.43 10.72
N GLY A 244 -15.78 -0.55 9.95
CA GLY A 244 -16.77 -1.53 10.42
C GLY A 244 -18.21 -1.01 10.49
N ALA A 245 -18.46 0.22 10.02
CA ALA A 245 -19.79 0.81 9.95
C ALA A 245 -20.13 1.23 8.51
N VAL A 246 -21.42 1.42 8.25
CA VAL A 246 -21.92 1.98 7.00
C VAL A 246 -21.43 3.43 6.85
N ALA A 247 -20.76 3.71 5.72
CA ALA A 247 -20.15 5.01 5.44
C ALA A 247 -21.12 5.90 4.65
N TYR A 248 -21.96 6.65 5.36
CA TYR A 248 -22.94 7.56 4.75
C TYR A 248 -22.30 8.72 3.95
N ASN A 249 -21.07 9.08 4.27
CA ASN A 249 -20.28 10.12 3.60
C ASN A 249 -19.67 9.69 2.25
N LYS A 250 -19.78 8.41 1.88
CA LYS A 250 -19.31 7.90 0.58
C LYS A 250 -20.37 8.04 -0.51
N ASN A 251 -20.00 7.74 -1.76
CA ASN A 251 -20.91 7.81 -2.88
C ASN A 251 -21.92 6.62 -2.90
N TRP A 252 -23.22 6.94 -2.82
CA TRP A 252 -24.33 5.98 -2.85
C TRP A 252 -25.06 5.91 -4.20
N SER A 253 -24.62 6.63 -5.21
CA SER A 253 -25.26 6.63 -6.53
C SER A 253 -25.03 5.31 -7.29
N MET A 254 -25.91 5.04 -8.27
CA MET A 254 -25.75 3.99 -9.30
C MET A 254 -25.53 2.56 -8.77
N ARG A 255 -26.02 2.19 -7.57
CA ARG A 255 -25.75 0.88 -6.94
C ARG A 255 -26.27 -0.34 -7.72
N VAL A 256 -27.16 -0.14 -8.69
CA VAL A 256 -27.57 -1.22 -9.60
C VAL A 256 -26.40 -1.77 -10.40
N VAL A 257 -25.43 -0.93 -10.76
CA VAL A 257 -24.24 -1.32 -11.53
C VAL A 257 -23.32 -2.26 -10.72
N PRO A 258 -22.81 -1.90 -9.52
CA PRO A 258 -21.99 -2.81 -8.74
C PRO A 258 -22.74 -4.08 -8.32
N LYS A 259 -24.06 -4.03 -8.11
CA LYS A 259 -24.88 -5.23 -7.88
C LYS A 259 -24.90 -6.17 -9.09
N ALA A 260 -25.14 -5.63 -10.28
CA ALA A 260 -25.16 -6.41 -11.52
C ALA A 260 -23.79 -7.01 -11.83
N ILE A 261 -22.71 -6.25 -11.62
CA ILE A 261 -21.34 -6.73 -11.77
C ILE A 261 -21.04 -7.86 -10.77
N HIS A 262 -21.43 -7.69 -9.51
CA HIS A 262 -21.25 -8.72 -8.48
C HIS A 262 -21.97 -10.01 -8.88
N ALA A 263 -23.23 -9.92 -9.29
CA ALA A 263 -23.98 -11.07 -9.79
C ALA A 263 -23.29 -11.71 -11.01
N HIS A 264 -22.85 -10.93 -11.99
CA HIS A 264 -22.24 -11.47 -13.21
C HIS A 264 -20.90 -12.19 -12.98
N TYR A 265 -20.05 -11.72 -12.06
CA TYR A 265 -18.70 -12.24 -11.88
C TYR A 265 -18.54 -13.21 -10.70
N LEU A 266 -19.48 -13.22 -9.76
CA LEU A 266 -19.37 -13.93 -8.48
C LEU A 266 -20.55 -14.86 -8.17
N GLU A 267 -21.68 -14.71 -8.84
CA GLU A 267 -22.82 -15.62 -8.76
C GLU A 267 -22.85 -16.48 -10.04
N ASP A 268 -23.11 -17.78 -9.90
CA ASP A 268 -23.20 -18.73 -11.02
C ASP A 268 -24.56 -18.61 -11.75
#